data_AF-A0A534SEP8-F1
#
_entry.id   AF-A0A534SEP8-F1
#
_cell.length_a   1.000
_cell.length_b   1.000
_cell.length_c   1.000
_cell.angle_alpha   90.00
_cell.angle_beta   90.00
_cell.angle_gamma   90.00
#
_symmetry.space_group_name_H-M   'P 1'
#
loop_
_entity.id
_entity.type
_entity.pdbx_description
1 polymer ?
#
loop_
_entity_poly.entity_id
_entity_poly.type
_entity_poly.pdbx_seq_one_letter_code
_entity_poly.pdbx_strand_id
1 'polypeptide(L)'
;MTKRQLIEEVAQRYPRFSRRDAEVMVNAVFDSMTDALAKGERIEIRGFGSFIVKQRAAREGRNPRTGTLVSVSAKKVPLFKVGKELRLRVDGQTGVETDVARSDEGAENESGV
;
A
#
# COMPACT_ATOMS: atom_id res chain seq x y z
N MET A 1 9.26 12.58 5.83
CA MET A 1 9.77 12.69 4.44
C MET A 1 8.70 13.35 3.57
N THR A 2 9.08 14.37 2.80
CA THR A 2 8.23 15.05 1.80
C THR A 2 8.48 14.50 0.39
N LYS A 3 7.62 14.83 -0.59
CA LYS A 3 7.82 14.42 -2.00
C LYS A 3 9.15 14.92 -2.57
N ARG A 4 9.55 16.15 -2.26
CA ARG A 4 10.86 16.71 -2.65
C ARG A 4 12.01 15.88 -2.10
N GLN A 5 11.97 15.55 -0.80
CA GLN A 5 12.97 14.71 -0.15
C GLN A 5 13.00 13.29 -0.76
N LEU A 6 11.84 12.72 -1.11
CA LEU A 6 11.78 11.41 -1.78
C LEU A 6 12.48 11.45 -3.16
N ILE A 7 12.28 12.50 -3.94
CA ILE A 7 12.96 12.67 -5.24
C ILE A 7 14.47 12.78 -5.05
N GLU A 8 14.92 13.56 -4.07
CA GLU A 8 16.34 13.71 -3.72
C GLU A 8 16.95 12.36 -3.32
N GLU A 9 16.27 11.58 -2.47
CA GLU A 9 16.69 10.22 -2.07
C GLU A 9 16.80 9.26 -3.26
N VAL A 10 15.82 9.28 -4.17
CA VAL A 10 15.84 8.43 -5.38
C VAL A 10 17.01 8.81 -6.28
N ALA A 11 17.25 10.10 -6.52
CA ALA A 11 18.37 10.57 -7.32
C ALA A 11 19.73 10.20 -6.70
N GLN A 12 19.87 10.29 -5.37
CA GLN A 12 21.09 9.91 -4.67
C GLN A 12 21.37 8.41 -4.75
N ARG A 13 20.34 7.57 -4.62
CA ARG A 13 20.48 6.10 -4.69
C ARG A 13 20.81 5.60 -6.10
N TYR A 14 20.41 6.35 -7.12
CA TYR A 14 20.65 5.99 -8.51
C TYR A 14 21.34 7.13 -9.28
N PRO A 15 22.65 7.35 -9.04
CA PRO A 15 23.40 8.49 -9.61
C PRO A 15 23.44 8.53 -11.14
N ARG A 16 23.11 7.42 -11.81
CA ARG A 16 22.99 7.34 -13.28
C ARG A 16 21.81 8.14 -13.84
N PHE A 17 20.83 8.48 -13.01
CA PHE A 17 19.67 9.27 -13.40
C PHE A 17 19.83 10.70 -12.90
N SER A 18 19.44 11.67 -13.73
CA SER A 18 19.42 13.06 -13.28
C SER A 18 18.33 13.25 -12.22
N ARG A 19 18.44 14.33 -11.41
CA ARG A 19 17.36 14.74 -10.51
C ARG A 19 16.02 14.90 -11.24
N ARG A 20 16.06 15.39 -12.49
CA ARG A 20 14.86 15.57 -13.32
C ARG A 20 14.24 14.23 -13.69
N ASP A 21 15.04 13.23 -14.03
CA ASP A 21 14.54 11.88 -14.32
C ASP A 21 13.90 11.26 -13.08
N ALA A 22 14.55 11.40 -11.91
CA ALA A 22 13.99 10.95 -10.63
C ALA A 22 12.64 11.63 -10.33
N GLU A 23 12.53 12.93 -10.59
CA GLU A 23 11.28 13.68 -10.45
C GLU A 23 10.18 13.15 -11.37
N VAL A 24 10.48 12.94 -12.66
CA VAL A 24 9.53 12.37 -13.64
C VAL A 24 9.08 10.98 -13.21
N MET A 25 10.00 10.10 -12.80
CA MET A 25 9.67 8.74 -12.38
C MET A 25 8.79 8.72 -11.12
N VAL A 26 9.13 9.52 -10.11
CA VAL A 26 8.33 9.61 -8.88
C VAL A 26 6.94 10.16 -9.17
N ASN A 27 6.82 11.19 -10.03
CA ASN A 27 5.52 11.71 -10.45
C ASN A 27 4.69 10.64 -11.15
N ALA A 28 5.26 9.92 -12.13
CA ALA A 28 4.57 8.88 -12.87
C ALA A 28 4.00 7.78 -11.96
N VAL A 29 4.71 7.41 -10.88
CA VAL A 29 4.20 6.46 -9.88
C VAL A 29 2.95 7.02 -9.18
N PHE A 30 3.01 8.25 -8.67
CA PHE A 30 1.87 8.86 -7.98
C PHE A 30 0.67 9.08 -8.90
N ASP A 31 0.91 9.48 -10.15
CA ASP A 31 -0.13 9.68 -11.15
C ASP A 31 -0.82 8.34 -11.48
N SER A 32 -0.03 7.29 -11.74
CA SER A 32 -0.56 5.94 -12.00
C SER A 32 -1.38 5.40 -10.83
N MET A 33 -0.92 5.62 -9.59
CA MET A 33 -1.68 5.24 -8.39
C MET A 33 -2.99 6.03 -8.26
N THR A 34 -2.95 7.32 -8.58
CA THR A 34 -4.13 8.20 -8.51
C THR A 34 -5.19 7.76 -9.52
N ASP A 35 -4.78 7.47 -10.76
CA ASP A 35 -5.67 7.02 -11.83
C ASP A 35 -6.32 5.67 -11.50
N ALA A 36 -5.54 4.70 -11.01
CA ALA A 36 -6.07 3.41 -10.58
C ALA A 36 -7.11 3.57 -9.47
N LEU A 37 -6.83 4.40 -8.45
CA LEU A 37 -7.80 4.66 -7.37
C LEU A 37 -9.03 5.43 -7.86
N ALA A 38 -8.90 6.36 -8.80
CA ALA A 38 -10.05 7.06 -9.38
C ALA A 38 -11.01 6.08 -10.08
N LYS A 39 -10.46 5.05 -10.74
CA LYS A 39 -11.21 3.96 -11.38
C LYS A 39 -11.80 2.95 -10.36
N GLY A 40 -11.39 3.01 -9.10
CA GLY A 40 -11.82 2.09 -8.05
C GLY A 40 -11.01 0.79 -7.99
N GLU A 41 -9.85 0.76 -8.66
CA GLU A 41 -8.97 -0.39 -8.69
C GLU A 41 -8.23 -0.58 -7.35
N ARG A 42 -7.79 -1.81 -7.11
CA ARG A 42 -6.91 -2.16 -5.97
C ARG A 42 -5.46 -2.07 -6.42
N ILE A 43 -4.64 -1.38 -5.63
CA ILE A 43 -3.18 -1.35 -5.82
C ILE A 43 -2.54 -2.17 -4.71
N GLU A 44 -1.66 -3.10 -5.07
CA GLU A 44 -0.94 -3.94 -4.10
C GLU A 44 0.56 -3.79 -4.29
N ILE A 45 1.26 -3.50 -3.18
CA ILE A 45 2.72 -3.36 -3.13
C ILE A 45 3.22 -4.33 -2.08
N ARG A 46 3.70 -5.51 -2.52
CA ARG A 46 4.16 -6.59 -1.64
C ARG A 46 5.18 -6.07 -0.63
N GLY A 47 5.05 -6.48 0.63
CA GLY A 47 5.89 -6.01 1.74
C GLY A 47 5.48 -4.64 2.31
N PHE A 48 4.82 -3.78 1.53
CA PHE A 48 4.40 -2.46 1.96
C PHE A 48 2.94 -2.40 2.41
N GLY A 49 2.02 -2.83 1.55
CA GLY A 49 0.58 -2.79 1.82
C GLY A 49 -0.28 -2.75 0.56
N SER A 50 -1.55 -2.40 0.72
CA SER A 50 -2.47 -2.24 -0.39
C SER A 50 -3.36 -1.00 -0.25
N PHE A 51 -3.65 -0.35 -1.37
CA PHE A 51 -4.66 0.70 -1.46
C PHE A 51 -5.93 0.12 -2.07
N ILE A 52 -7.07 0.43 -1.46
CA ILE A 52 -8.39 0.05 -1.96
C ILE A 52 -9.34 1.23 -1.89
N VAL A 53 -10.36 1.23 -2.74
CA VAL A 53 -11.45 2.18 -2.64
C VAL A 53 -12.65 1.53 -1.96
N LYS A 54 -13.13 2.13 -0.88
CA LYS A 54 -14.37 1.70 -0.21
C LYS A 54 -15.51 2.65 -0.52
N GLN A 55 -16.66 2.09 -0.86
CA GLN A 55 -17.91 2.85 -0.89
C GLN A 55 -18.40 3.05 0.54
N ARG A 56 -18.64 4.30 0.94
CA ARG A 56 -19.33 4.65 2.18
C ARG A 56 -20.76 5.03 1.82
N ALA A 57 -21.73 4.35 2.41
CA ALA A 57 -23.14 4.67 2.25
C ALA A 57 -23.46 6.06 2.84
N ALA A 58 -24.54 6.66 2.34
CA ALA A 58 -25.07 7.86 2.95
C ALA A 58 -25.52 7.57 4.38
N ARG A 59 -25.36 8.53 5.27
CA ARG A 59 -25.75 8.41 6.68
C ARG A 59 -26.04 9.77 7.28
N GLU A 60 -26.73 9.79 8.41
CA GLU A 60 -26.79 10.99 9.23
C GLU A 60 -25.54 11.10 10.10
N GLY A 61 -24.98 12.31 10.12
CA GLY A 61 -23.90 12.72 10.99
C GLY A 61 -24.36 13.81 11.94
N ARG A 62 -23.51 14.16 12.90
CA ARG A 62 -23.77 15.25 13.84
C ARG A 62 -22.71 16.31 13.66
N ASN A 63 -23.11 17.56 13.54
CA ASN A 63 -22.17 18.67 13.47
C ASN A 63 -21.42 18.78 14.82
N PRO A 64 -20.07 18.63 14.86
CA PRO A 64 -19.33 18.64 16.12
C PRO A 64 -19.46 19.96 16.89
N ARG A 65 -19.74 21.07 16.19
CA ARG A 65 -19.84 22.41 16.79
C ARG A 65 -21.24 22.73 17.31
N THR A 66 -22.29 22.24 16.65
CA THR A 66 -23.69 22.65 16.97
C THR A 66 -24.58 21.50 17.44
N GLY A 67 -24.14 20.24 17.31
CA GLY A 67 -24.94 19.08 17.69
C GLY A 67 -26.12 18.78 16.76
N THR A 68 -26.33 19.57 15.72
CA THR A 68 -27.42 19.36 14.74
C THR A 68 -27.16 18.15 13.85
N LEU A 69 -28.23 17.49 13.42
CA LEU A 69 -28.16 16.40 12.44
C LEU A 69 -27.84 16.99 11.06
N VAL A 70 -26.90 16.35 10.36
CA VAL A 70 -26.49 16.71 9.00
C VAL A 70 -26.42 15.47 8.14
N SER A 71 -26.97 15.54 6.93
CA SER A 71 -26.87 14.44 5.97
C SER A 71 -25.45 14.35 5.41
N VAL A 72 -24.85 13.16 5.45
CA VAL A 72 -23.57 12.86 4.85
C VAL A 72 -23.84 11.99 3.61
N SER A 73 -23.55 12.53 2.43
CA SER A 73 -23.74 11.81 1.18
C SER A 73 -22.84 10.58 1.07
N ALA A 74 -23.29 9.62 0.25
CA ALA A 74 -22.47 8.47 -0.09
C ALA A 74 -21.20 8.94 -0.84
N LYS A 75 -20.06 8.31 -0.56
CA LYS A 75 -18.79 8.67 -1.20
C LYS A 75 -17.82 7.49 -1.30
N LYS A 76 -16.92 7.57 -2.28
CA LYS A 76 -15.75 6.69 -2.39
C LYS A 76 -14.63 7.23 -1.50
N VAL A 77 -13.98 6.36 -0.75
CA VAL A 77 -12.87 6.73 0.13
C VAL A 77 -11.69 5.78 -0.12
N PRO A 78 -10.51 6.29 -0.49
CA PRO A 78 -9.31 5.49 -0.54
C PRO A 78 -8.89 5.07 0.87
N LEU A 79 -8.47 3.82 1.03
CA LEU A 79 -7.99 3.26 2.27
C LEU A 79 -6.67 2.54 2.01
N PHE A 80 -5.66 2.84 2.81
CA PHE A 80 -4.42 2.08 2.86
C PHE A 80 -4.52 0.99 3.94
N LYS A 81 -4.23 -0.26 3.56
CA LYS A 81 -4.06 -1.39 4.45
C LYS A 81 -2.57 -1.68 4.57
N VAL A 82 -2.03 -1.51 5.77
CA VAL A 82 -0.61 -1.75 6.09
C VAL A 82 -0.27 -3.22 5.92
N GLY A 83 0.83 -3.53 5.22
CA GLY A 83 1.34 -4.90 5.09
C GLY A 83 2.01 -5.38 6.38
N LYS A 84 2.04 -6.71 6.59
CA LYS A 84 2.68 -7.34 7.76
C LYS A 84 4.13 -6.88 7.92
N GLU A 85 4.91 -6.92 6.84
CA GLU A 85 6.33 -6.58 6.87
C GLU A 85 6.57 -5.10 7.22
N LEU A 86 5.84 -4.17 6.60
CA LEU A 86 5.91 -2.75 6.97
C LEU A 86 5.58 -2.54 8.45
N ARG A 87 4.50 -3.17 8.96
CA ARG A 87 4.13 -3.07 10.38
C ARG A 87 5.26 -3.57 11.28
N LEU A 88 5.79 -4.76 11.01
CA LEU A 88 6.88 -5.36 11.78
C LEU A 88 8.14 -4.48 11.78
N ARG A 89 8.53 -3.94 10.62
CA ARG A 89 9.68 -3.03 10.52
C ARG A 89 9.48 -1.74 11.33
N VAL A 90 8.27 -1.18 11.34
CA VAL A 90 7.94 0.03 12.11
C VAL A 90 7.89 -0.26 13.62
N ASP A 91 7.40 -1.44 14.01
CA ASP A 91 7.38 -1.90 15.40
C ASP A 91 8.76 -2.38 15.90
N GLY A 92 9.80 -2.35 15.07
CA GLY A 92 11.16 -2.79 15.40
C GLY A 92 11.35 -4.31 15.46
N GLN A 93 10.41 -5.08 14.92
CA GLN A 93 10.40 -6.55 14.94
C GLN A 93 10.92 -7.12 13.63
N THR A 94 12.23 -7.07 13.40
CA THR A 94 12.84 -7.38 12.09
C THR A 94 13.04 -8.88 11.78
N GLY A 95 12.32 -9.80 12.43
CA GLY A 95 12.66 -11.23 12.38
C GLY A 95 11.53 -12.21 12.67
N VAL A 96 10.45 -12.18 11.89
CA VAL A 96 9.61 -13.39 11.75
C VAL A 96 9.88 -13.95 10.36
N GLU A 97 10.85 -14.84 10.32
CA GLU A 97 11.25 -15.59 9.13
C GLU A 97 10.03 -16.20 8.43
N THR A 98 10.11 -16.20 7.11
CA THR A 98 9.13 -16.77 6.21
C THR A 98 9.37 -18.27 6.16
N ASP A 99 9.11 -18.95 7.27
CA ASP A 99 9.33 -20.40 7.41
C ASP A 99 7.99 -21.14 7.30
N VAL A 100 7.34 -21.02 6.13
CA VAL A 100 6.24 -21.91 5.70
C VAL A 100 6.31 -22.08 4.19
N ALA A 101 7.42 -22.63 3.69
CA ALA A 101 7.52 -23.16 2.33
C ALA A 101 8.68 -24.17 2.20
N ARG A 102 8.86 -25.05 3.18
CA ARG A 102 9.63 -26.31 3.06
C ARG A 102 9.02 -27.35 4.00
N SER A 103 7.83 -27.82 3.67
CA SER A 103 7.26 -29.04 4.22
C SER A 103 6.26 -29.59 3.22
N ASP A 104 6.78 -30.05 2.08
CA ASP A 104 6.14 -31.03 1.20
C ASP A 104 7.27 -31.73 0.39
N GLU A 105 8.19 -32.36 1.13
CA GLU A 105 8.92 -33.54 0.65
C GLU A 105 8.76 -34.60 1.74
N GLY A 106 7.52 -35.08 1.85
CA GLY A 106 7.16 -36.29 2.57
C GLY A 106 7.12 -37.45 1.58
N ALA A 107 7.87 -38.49 1.91
CA ALA A 107 7.97 -39.80 1.30
C ALA A 107 6.65 -40.37 0.75
N GLU A 108 6.74 -41.08 -0.38
CA GLU A 108 6.20 -42.43 -0.60
C GLU A 108 6.27 -42.81 -2.10
N ASN A 109 7.19 -43.72 -2.46
CA ASN A 109 6.81 -44.98 -3.13
C ASN A 109 8.02 -45.90 -3.30
N GLU A 110 8.18 -46.82 -2.35
CA GLU A 110 8.63 -48.17 -2.66
C GLU A 110 7.44 -48.95 -3.24
N SER A 111 7.52 -49.41 -4.49
CA SER A 111 6.90 -50.66 -4.96
C SER A 111 7.21 -50.96 -6.43
N GLY A 112 7.87 -52.11 -6.68
CA GLY A 112 7.90 -52.89 -7.93
C GLY A 112 8.68 -52.25 -9.08
N VAL A 113 9.68 -52.89 -9.70
CA VAL A 113 9.89 -54.30 -10.05
C VAL A 113 11.40 -54.55 -10.17
#